data_AF-X1EAQ5-F1
#
_entry.id   AF-X1EAQ5-F1
#
_cell.length_a   1.000
_cell.length_b   1.000
_cell.length_c   1.000
_cell.angle_alpha   90.00
_cell.angle_beta   90.00
_cell.angle_gamma   90.00
#
_symmetry.space_group_name_H-M   'P 1'
#
loop_
_entity.id
_entity.type
_entity.pdbx_description
1 polymer ?
#
loop_
_entity_poly.entity_id
_entity_poly.type
_entity_poly.pdbx_seq_one_letter_code
_entity_poly.pdbx_strand_id
1 'polypeptide(L)' 'MSDKREEVEEIIIQGIGHQERRNILKIISLAEGGASYSVILGELGLNTGRMNYHLRQLQGLVKRD' A
#
# COMPACT_ATOMS: atom_id res chain seq x y z
N MET A 1 1.58 -15.14 -21.90
CA MET A 1 0.30 -15.03 -21.16
C MET A 1 0.41 -15.41 -19.67
N SER A 2 1.45 -16.14 -19.23
CA SER A 2 1.70 -16.48 -17.79
C SER A 2 2.04 -15.25 -16.93
N ASP A 3 2.85 -14.36 -17.49
CA ASP A 3 3.56 -13.27 -16.81
C ASP A 3 2.68 -12.33 -15.94
N LYS A 4 1.55 -11.87 -16.48
CA LYS A 4 0.71 -10.86 -15.79
C LYS A 4 -0.01 -11.41 -14.56
N ARG A 5 -0.30 -12.71 -14.52
CA ARG A 5 -0.97 -13.31 -13.35
C ARG A 5 0.01 -13.48 -12.20
N GLU A 6 1.22 -13.94 -12.52
CA GLU A 6 2.32 -14.07 -11.55
C GLU A 6 2.70 -12.72 -10.96
N GLU A 7 2.77 -11.66 -11.79
CA GLU A 7 3.02 -10.29 -11.32
C GLU A 7 1.95 -9.79 -10.34
N VAL A 8 0.67 -9.99 -10.65
CA VAL A 8 -0.44 -9.61 -9.76
C VAL A 8 -0.39 -10.42 -8.46
N GLU A 9 -0.14 -11.71 -8.54
CA GLU A 9 -0.05 -12.59 -7.37
C GLU A 9 1.12 -12.17 -6.46
N GLU A 10 2.28 -11.87 -7.02
CA GLU A 10 3.43 -11.38 -6.28
C GLU A 10 3.12 -10.07 -5.56
N ILE A 11 2.48 -9.11 -6.26
CA ILE A 11 2.07 -7.83 -5.67
C ILE A 11 1.10 -8.04 -4.50
N ILE A 12 0.13 -8.94 -4.64
CA ILE A 12 -0.82 -9.28 -3.57
C ILE A 12 -0.08 -9.88 -2.37
N ILE A 13 0.78 -10.89 -2.60
CA ILE A 13 1.56 -11.57 -1.56
C ILE A 13 2.45 -10.56 -0.81
N GLN A 14 3.15 -9.69 -1.55
CA GLN A 14 3.95 -8.63 -0.95
C GLN A 14 3.06 -7.71 -0.11
N GLY A 15 1.92 -7.25 -0.64
CA GLY A 15 0.98 -6.38 0.06
C GLY A 15 0.50 -6.95 1.39
N ILE A 16 0.01 -8.21 1.38
CA ILE A 16 -0.54 -8.86 2.58
C ILE A 16 0.55 -9.38 3.53
N GLY A 17 1.77 -9.64 3.05
CA GLY A 17 2.84 -10.26 3.84
C GLY A 17 3.46 -9.35 4.92
N HIS A 18 3.22 -8.03 4.87
CA HIS A 18 3.87 -7.08 5.77
C HIS A 18 2.86 -6.22 6.55
N GLN A 19 3.02 -6.14 7.87
CA GLN A 19 2.06 -5.46 8.76
C GLN A 19 1.79 -4.01 8.35
N GLU A 20 2.85 -3.22 8.10
CA GLU A 20 2.68 -1.82 7.68
C GLU A 20 1.89 -1.68 6.37
N ARG A 21 2.12 -2.56 5.40
CA ARG A 21 1.39 -2.53 4.13
C ARG A 21 -0.08 -2.89 4.32
N ARG A 22 -0.38 -3.88 5.16
CA ARG A 22 -1.77 -4.20 5.55
C ARG A 22 -2.45 -3.02 6.24
N ASN A 23 -1.74 -2.32 7.13
CA ASN A 23 -2.28 -1.15 7.82
C ASN A 23 -2.59 -0.01 6.82
N ILE A 24 -1.66 0.28 5.90
CA ILE A 24 -1.87 1.27 4.83
C ILE A 24 -3.11 0.92 4.00
N LEU A 25 -3.21 -0.32 3.51
CA LEU A 25 -4.36 -0.79 2.73
C LEU A 25 -5.67 -0.67 3.51
N LYS A 26 -5.66 -0.99 4.81
CA LYS A 26 -6.82 -0.86 5.68
C LYS A 26 -7.27 0.60 5.81
N ILE A 27 -6.35 1.53 6.06
CA ILE A 27 -6.67 2.97 6.16
C ILE A 27 -7.29 3.47 4.86
N ILE A 28 -6.69 3.14 3.71
CA ILE A 28 -7.20 3.52 2.40
C ILE A 28 -8.60 2.94 2.16
N SER A 29 -8.83 1.67 2.50
CA SER A 29 -10.12 1.00 2.30
C SER A 29 -11.26 1.56 3.16
N LEU A 30 -10.94 2.17 4.30
CA LEU A 30 -11.91 2.74 5.22
C LEU A 30 -12.25 4.20 4.90
N ALA A 31 -11.41 4.87 4.10
CA ALA A 31 -11.63 6.26 3.71
C ALA A 31 -12.44 6.34 2.40
N GLU A 32 -13.59 7.02 2.44
CA GLU A 32 -14.38 7.27 1.23
C GLU A 32 -13.56 8.11 0.24
N GLY A 33 -13.23 7.50 -0.91
CA GLY A 33 -12.41 8.16 -1.95
C GLY A 33 -10.90 8.02 -1.75
N GLY A 34 -10.43 7.24 -0.77
CA GLY A 34 -9.02 7.03 -0.48
C GLY A 34 -8.49 7.91 0.65
N ALA A 35 -7.21 7.73 1.01
CA ALA A 35 -6.59 8.41 2.14
C ALA A 35 -5.42 9.31 1.68
N SER A 36 -5.33 10.49 2.27
CA SER A 36 -4.22 11.40 2.00
C SER A 36 -2.92 10.89 2.62
N TYR A 37 -1.79 11.19 1.98
CA TYR A 37 -0.47 10.77 2.45
C TYR A 37 -0.19 11.18 3.91
N SER A 38 -0.57 12.41 4.28
CA SER A 38 -0.37 12.94 5.63
C SER A 38 -1.21 12.22 6.68
N VAL A 39 -2.44 11.82 6.35
CA VAL A 39 -3.31 11.04 7.24
C VAL A 39 -2.69 9.69 7.53
N ILE A 40 -2.28 8.95 6.49
CA ILE A 40 -1.67 7.63 6.66
C ILE A 40 -0.35 7.75 7.45
N LEU A 41 0.44 8.80 7.20
CA LEU A 41 1.70 9.05 7.91
C LEU A 41 1.46 9.31 9.41
N GLY A 42 0.45 10.12 9.73
CA GLY A 42 0.06 10.45 11.10
C GLY A 42 -0.48 9.24 11.86
N GLU A 43 -1.36 8.45 11.24
CA GLU A 43 -1.95 7.27 11.89
C GLU A 43 -0.94 6.16 12.18
N LEU A 44 0.04 5.96 11.30
CA LEU A 44 1.02 4.89 11.44
C LEU A 44 2.30 5.31 12.16
N GLY A 45 2.48 6.61 12.46
CA GLY A 45 3.70 7.13 13.07
C GLY A 45 4.96 6.85 12.25
N LEU A 46 4.81 6.65 10.94
CA LEU A 46 5.92 6.35 10.04
C LEU A 46 6.68 7.62 9.70
N ASN A 47 7.99 7.49 9.46
CA ASN A 47 8.71 8.55 8.76
C ASN A 47 8.42 8.48 7.25
N THR A 48 8.68 9.58 6.55
CA THR A 48 8.41 9.71 5.11
C THR A 48 9.16 8.68 4.27
N GLY A 49 10.39 8.32 4.64
CA GLY A 49 11.17 7.29 3.96
C GLY A 49 10.52 5.91 4.02
N ARG A 50 10.08 5.48 5.20
CA ARG A 50 9.38 4.19 5.41
C ARG A 50 8.03 4.18 4.72
N MET A 51 7.27 5.27 4.80
CA MET A 51 6.01 5.41 4.08
C MET A 51 6.23 5.23 2.56
N ASN A 52 7.18 5.97 1.99
CA ASN A 52 7.49 5.89 0.56
C ASN A 52 7.97 4.50 0.13
N TYR A 53 8.75 3.82 0.96
CA TYR A 53 9.15 2.43 0.74
C TYR A 53 7.92 1.52 0.63
N HIS A 54 7.02 1.55 1.61
CA HIS A 54 5.83 0.70 1.60
C HIS A 54 4.89 1.02 0.44
N LEU A 55 4.65 2.30 0.15
CA LEU A 55 3.81 2.68 -0.98
C LEU A 55 4.41 2.26 -2.33
N ARG A 56 5.74 2.17 -2.48
CA ARG A 56 6.36 1.67 -3.74
C ARG A 56 6.07 0.19 -3.94
N GLN A 57 6.13 -0.58 -2.86
CA GLN A 57 5.81 -2.01 -2.86
C GLN A 57 4.31 -2.31 -3.02
N LEU A 58 3.47 -1.29 -2.88
CA LEU A 58 2.03 -1.35 -3.14
C LEU A 58 1.64 -0.78 -4.51
N GLN A 59 2.61 -0.47 -5.37
CA GLN A 59 2.33 -0.10 -6.76
C GLN A 59 1.58 -1.25 -7.43
N GLY A 60 0.45 -0.94 -8.06
CA GLY A 60 -0.47 -1.94 -8.62
C GLY A 60 -1.68 -2.27 -7.72
N LEU A 61 -1.58 -2.05 -6.40
CA LEU A 61 -2.73 -2.14 -5.48
C LEU A 61 -3.28 -0.77 -5.10
N VAL A 62 -2.42 0.24 -5.03
CA VAL A 62 -2.77 1.61 -4.65
C VAL A 62 -2.41 2.56 -5.78
N LYS A 63 -3.37 3.37 -6.20
CA LYS A 63 -3.14 4.50 -7.11
C LYS A 63 -2.79 5.74 -6.28
N ARG A 64 -1.82 6.51 -6.75
CA ARG A 64 -1.48 7.81 -6.19
C ARG A 64 -1.93 8.89 -7.18
N ASP A 65 -2.53 9.93 -6.64
CA ASP A 65 -2.91 11.14 -7.38
C ASP A 65 -1.93 12.28 -7.07
#